data_AF-A0A2E5XY22-F1
#
_entry.id   AF-A0A2E5XY22-F1
#
_cell.length_a   1.000
_cell.length_b   1.000
_cell.length_c   1.000
_cell.angle_alpha   90.00
_cell.angle_beta   90.00
_cell.angle_gamma   90.00
#
_symmetry.space_group_name_H-M   'P 1'
#
loop_
_entity.id
_entity.type
_entity.pdbx_description
1 polymer ?
#
loop_
_entity_poly.entity_id
_entity_poly.type
_entity_poly.pdbx_seq_one_letter_code
_entity_poly.pdbx_strand_id
1 'polypeptide(L)' 'MLKDAEIYASKLIERGYDAYIQRVIFEENDEIFYRVRIGSYDNINSAYATAKTVSKELGMAAWVDFVREEQKP' A
#
# COMPACT_ATOMS: atom_id res chain seq x y z
N MET A 1 -1.33 -7.98 -10.93
CA MET A 1 -2.77 -8.20 -11.17
C MET A 1 -3.52 -8.23 -9.82
N LEU A 2 -4.86 -8.23 -9.79
CA LEU A 2 -5.62 -8.31 -8.52
C LEU A 2 -5.18 -9.50 -7.67
N LYS A 3 -4.94 -10.66 -8.30
CA LYS A 3 -4.53 -11.88 -7.60
C LYS A 3 -3.21 -11.72 -6.84
N ASP A 4 -2.24 -11.02 -7.42
CA ASP A 4 -0.97 -10.74 -6.75
C ASP A 4 -1.20 -9.81 -5.54
N ALA A 5 -2.04 -8.78 -5.71
CA ALA A 5 -2.38 -7.86 -4.64
C ALA A 5 -3.08 -8.59 -3.47
N GLU A 6 -3.96 -9.55 -3.73
CA GLU A 6 -4.57 -10.41 -2.71
C GLU A 6 -3.54 -11.23 -1.95
N ILE A 7 -2.57 -11.82 -2.66
CA ILE A 7 -1.50 -12.62 -2.05
C ILE A 7 -0.64 -11.75 -1.13
N TYR A 8 -0.22 -10.57 -1.59
CA TYR A 8 0.59 -9.66 -0.77
C TYR A 8 -0.19 -9.07 0.40
N ALA A 9 -1.46 -8.69 0.21
CA ALA A 9 -2.32 -8.22 1.29
C ALA A 9 -2.50 -9.30 2.36
N SER A 10 -2.78 -10.54 1.97
CA SER A 10 -2.93 -11.67 2.91
C SER A 10 -1.65 -11.92 3.70
N LYS A 11 -0.48 -11.92 3.04
CA LYS A 11 0.83 -12.05 3.70
C LYS A 11 1.10 -10.95 4.73
N LEU A 12 0.64 -9.73 4.47
CA LEU A 12 0.79 -8.60 5.38
C LEU A 12 -0.19 -8.73 6.56
N ILE A 13 -1.44 -9.11 6.32
CA ILE A 13 -2.45 -9.36 7.35
C ILE A 13 -2.00 -10.49 8.29
N GLU A 14 -1.47 -11.60 7.77
CA GLU A 14 -0.93 -12.71 8.56
C GLU A 14 0.24 -12.29 9.47
N ARG A 15 0.95 -11.21 9.11
CA ARG A 15 2.04 -10.62 9.91
C ARG A 15 1.54 -9.56 10.91
N GLY A 16 0.24 -9.30 10.95
CA GLY A 16 -0.38 -8.34 11.87
C GLY A 16 -0.49 -6.91 11.33
N TYR A 17 -0.22 -6.69 10.04
CA TYR A 17 -0.44 -5.39 9.41
C TYR A 17 -1.91 -5.21 9.00
N ASP A 18 -2.44 -4.01 9.22
CA ASP A 18 -3.73 -3.61 8.67
C ASP A 18 -3.61 -3.27 7.19
N ALA A 19 -3.56 -4.30 6.33
CA ALA A 19 -3.36 -4.15 4.89
C ALA A 19 -4.68 -4.21 4.10
N TYR A 20 -4.82 -3.36 3.09
CA TYR A 20 -5.99 -3.30 2.21
C TYR A 20 -5.58 -3.03 0.76
N ILE A 21 -6.47 -3.41 -0.17
CA ILE A 21 -6.26 -3.20 -1.61
C ILE A 21 -7.06 -1.99 -2.06
N GLN A 22 -6.39 -1.05 -2.72
CA GLN A 22 -7.02 0.08 -3.40
C GLN A 22 -6.92 -0.11 -4.91
N ARG A 23 -8.09 -0.15 -5.57
CA ARG A 23 -8.18 -0.12 -7.03
C ARG A 23 -8.10 1.33 -7.52
N VAL A 24 -7.23 1.59 -8.48
CA VAL A 24 -7.08 2.90 -9.14
C VAL A 24 -7.14 2.68 -10.65
N ILE A 25 -7.90 3.53 -11.34
CA ILE A 25 -7.98 3.57 -12.81
C ILE A 25 -7.23 4.83 -13.24
N PHE A 26 -6.26 4.69 -14.14
CA PHE A 26 -5.59 5.82 -14.77
C PHE A 26 -6.28 6.09 -16.11
N GLU A 27 -7.13 7.12 -16.15
CA GLU A 27 -7.97 7.42 -17.32
C GLU A 27 -7.15 7.76 -18.57
N GLU A 28 -5.92 8.27 -18.40
CA GLU A 28 -5.02 8.61 -19.50
C GLU A 28 -4.64 7.41 -20.38
N ASN A 29 -4.61 6.21 -19.81
CA ASN A 29 -4.17 4.99 -20.49
C ASN A 29 -5.09 3.77 -20.26
N ASP A 30 -6.24 3.95 -19.61
CA ASP A 30 -7.20 2.90 -19.22
C ASP A 30 -6.55 1.76 -18.41
N GLU A 31 -5.46 2.06 -17.69
CA GLU A 31 -4.76 1.06 -16.88
C GLU A 31 -5.35 0.95 -15.48
N ILE A 32 -5.56 -0.29 -15.02
CA ILE A 32 -6.05 -0.59 -13.69
C ILE A 32 -4.89 -1.06 -12.81
N PHE A 33 -4.66 -0.34 -11.71
CA PHE A 33 -3.70 -0.70 -10.69
C PHE A 33 -4.40 -1.15 -9.41
N TYR A 34 -3.84 -2.17 -8.78
CA TYR A 34 -4.25 -2.67 -7.48
C TYR A 34 -3.12 -2.41 -6.49
N ARG A 35 -3.26 -1.35 -5.69
CA ARG A 35 -2.25 -0.94 -4.71
C ARG A 35 -2.53 -1.62 -3.38
N VAL A 36 -1.55 -2.34 -2.83
CA VAL A 36 -1.62 -2.85 -1.45
C VAL A 36 -1.11 -1.76 -0.52
N ARG A 37 -1.95 -1.28 0.39
CA ARG A 37 -1.65 -0.23 1.37
C ARG A 37 -1.68 -0.80 2.77
N ILE A 38 -0.92 -0.19 3.69
CA ILE A 38 -0.85 -0.60 5.09
C ILE A 38 -1.23 0.58 5.96
N GLY A 39 -2.32 0.45 6.71
CA GLY A 39 -2.77 1.39 7.72
C GLY A 39 -3.02 2.82 7.23
N SER A 40 -3.32 3.69 8.19
CA SER A 40 -3.29 5.14 8.04
C SER A 40 -2.43 5.69 9.17
N TYR A 41 -1.40 6.46 8.83
CA TYR A 41 -0.46 7.01 9.80
C TYR A 41 -0.70 8.51 9.94
N ASP A 42 -0.87 8.96 11.18
CA ASP A 42 -0.91 10.38 11.55
C ASP A 42 0.50 10.99 11.67
N ASN A 43 1.54 10.14 11.76
CA ASN A 43 2.93 10.53 11.88
C ASN A 43 3.80 9.98 10.74
N ILE A 44 4.42 10.88 9.99
CA ILE A 44 5.30 10.54 8.86
C ILE A 44 6.47 9.62 9.24
N ASN A 45 7.04 9.78 10.44
CA ASN A 45 8.15 8.93 10.90
C ASN A 45 7.69 7.50 11.14
N SER A 46 6.45 7.30 11.63
CA SER A 46 5.87 5.97 11.81
C SER A 46 5.60 5.28 10.46
N ALA A 47 5.17 6.05 9.45
CA ALA A 47 4.99 5.56 8.09
C ALA A 47 6.32 5.10 7.48
N TYR A 48 7.39 5.90 7.61
CA TYR A 48 8.73 5.53 7.12
C TYR A 48 9.32 4.33 7.88
N ALA A 49 9.14 4.27 9.20
CA ALA A 49 9.59 3.13 9.99
C ALA A 49 8.91 1.83 9.52
N THR A 50 7.60 1.88 9.30
CA THR A 50 6.84 0.72 8.80
C THR A 50 7.25 0.34 7.38
N ALA A 51 7.39 1.31 6.47
CA ALA A 51 7.86 1.07 5.11
C ALA A 51 9.24 0.40 5.10
N LYS A 52 10.18 0.82 5.97
CA LYS A 52 11.50 0.20 6.09
C LYS A 52 11.43 -1.24 6.59
N THR A 53 10.58 -1.52 7.58
CA THR A 53 10.40 -2.87 8.12
C THR A 53 9.77 -3.80 7.08
N VAL A 54 8.65 -3.39 6.49
CA VAL A 54 7.94 -4.15 5.44
C VAL A 54 8.84 -4.40 4.23
N SER A 55 9.65 -3.42 3.85
CA SER A 55 10.57 -3.59 2.72
C SER A 55 11.57 -4.72 2.94
N LYS A 56 12.08 -4.85 4.18
CA LYS A 56 13.00 -5.92 4.56
C LYS A 56 12.31 -7.27 4.62
N GLU A 57 11.10 -7.31 5.17
CA GLU A 57 10.34 -8.56 5.34
C GLU A 57 9.87 -9.15 4.01
N LEU A 58 9.46 -8.30 3.07
CA LEU A 58 8.99 -8.72 1.76
C LEU A 58 10.12 -8.86 0.73
N GLY A 59 11.32 -8.36 1.02
CA GLY A 59 12.43 -8.31 0.06
C GLY A 59 12.12 -7.42 -1.15
N MET A 60 11.20 -6.46 -1.00
CA MET A 60 10.76 -5.55 -2.06
C MET A 60 10.67 -4.12 -1.52
N ALA A 61 10.87 -3.11 -2.35
CA ALA A 61 10.78 -1.72 -1.89
C ALA A 61 9.32 -1.33 -1.60
N ALA A 62 9.04 -0.89 -0.38
CA ALA A 62 7.82 -0.20 0.01
C ALA A 62 8.11 1.30 0.20
N TRP A 63 7.14 2.15 -0.15
CA TRP A 63 7.25 3.60 -0.02
C TRP A 63 6.06 4.18 0.76
N VAL A 64 6.24 5.38 1.29
CA VAL A 64 5.18 6.13 1.97
C VAL A 64 4.30 6.82 0.91
N ASP A 65 3.00 6.52 0.92
CA ASP A 65 2.02 7.20 0.07
C ASP A 65 1.43 8.40 0.81
N PHE A 66 1.62 9.60 0.26
CA PHE A 66 1.05 10.83 0.81
C PHE A 66 -0.36 11.02 0.27
N VAL A 67 -1.35 11.16 1.17
CA VAL A 67 -2.70 11.54 0.77
C VAL A 67 -2.64 12.93 0.16
N ARG A 68 -2.83 13.02 -1.15
CA ARG A 68 -2.91 14.30 -1.88
C ARG A 68 -4.28 14.92 -1.63
N GLU A 69 -4.36 16.25 -1.59
CA GLU A 69 -5.63 16.99 -1.39
C GLU A 69 -6.74 16.53 -2.35
N GLU A 70 -6.38 16.18 -3.58
CA GLU A 70 -7.26 15.70 -4.65
C GLU A 70 -7.93 14.34 -4.35
N GLN A 71 -7.45 13.59 -3.35
CA GLN A 71 -8.02 12.30 -2.92
C GLN A 71 -8.94 12.44 -1.70
N LYS A 72 -9.15 13.66 -1.19
CA LYS A 72 -10.16 13.94 -0.17
C LYS A 72 -11.56 13.89 -0.82
N PRO A 73 -12.56 13.28 -0.16
CA PRO A 73 -13.92 13.21 -0.67
C PRO A 73 -14.56 14.59 -0.84
#